data_AF-A0A7C4QIC1-F1
#
_entry.id   AF-A0A7C4QIC1-F1
#
_cell.length_a   1.000
_cell.length_b   1.000
_cell.length_c   1.000
_cell.angle_alpha   90.00
_cell.angle_beta   90.00
_cell.angle_gamma   90.00
#
_symmetry.space_group_name_H-M   'P 1'
#
loop_
_entity.id
_entity.type
_entity.pdbx_description
1 polymer ?
#
loop_
_entity_poly.entity_id
_entity_poly.type
_entity_poly.pdbx_seq_one_letter_code
_entity_poly.pdbx_strand_id
1 'polypeptide(L)'
;MSLEELYTHEIELVRQHQPKLLILNRVDIPSRIHGIEKPEKYFTYLWNELLWFRKRGVTVVRISTYVNRESYLQNSSISETVVRLFKTLREPNLKIYLWSERKTPKIIDFQVLSKCLDEFVYGVCSEKK
;
A
#
# COMPACT_ATOMS: atom_id res chain seq x y z
N MET A 1 -22.62 4.79 -5.45
CA MET A 1 -21.66 4.76 -6.56
C MET A 1 -21.37 3.31 -6.87
N SER A 2 -21.47 2.91 -8.12
CA SER A 2 -21.05 1.58 -8.58
C SER A 2 -19.52 1.45 -8.56
N LEU A 3 -19.01 0.22 -8.68
CA LEU A 3 -17.57 -0.02 -8.72
C LEU A 3 -16.93 0.65 -9.96
N GLU A 4 -17.63 0.59 -11.09
CA GLU A 4 -17.19 1.18 -12.35
C GLU A 4 -17.16 2.71 -12.27
N GLU A 5 -18.17 3.32 -11.64
CA GLU A 5 -18.20 4.77 -11.39
C GLU A 5 -17.05 5.20 -10.49
N LEU A 6 -16.74 4.44 -9.43
CA LEU A 6 -15.64 4.74 -8.52
C LEU A 6 -14.30 4.80 -9.26
N TYR A 7 -13.95 3.74 -9.98
CA TYR A 7 -12.68 3.69 -10.72
C TYR A 7 -12.61 4.70 -11.87
N THR A 8 -13.74 4.97 -12.53
CA THR A 8 -13.79 6.03 -13.55
C THR A 8 -13.51 7.39 -12.94
N HIS A 9 -14.10 7.68 -11.78
CA HIS A 9 -13.88 8.93 -11.06
C HIS A 9 -12.42 9.08 -10.59
N GLU A 10 -11.82 8.03 -10.03
CA GLU A 10 -10.40 8.05 -9.62
C GLU A 10 -9.46 8.31 -10.82
N ILE A 11 -9.72 7.65 -11.95
CA ILE A 11 -8.98 7.89 -13.21
C ILE A 11 -9.14 9.34 -13.68
N GLU A 12 -10.36 9.89 -13.65
CA GLU A 12 -10.62 11.28 -14.04
C GLU A 12 -9.86 12.28 -13.18
N LEU A 13 -9.83 12.08 -11.86
CA LEU A 13 -9.06 12.90 -10.93
C LEU A 13 -7.57 12.87 -11.26
N VAL A 14 -7.01 11.68 -11.54
CA VAL A 14 -5.61 11.55 -11.93
C VAL A 14 -5.34 12.21 -13.29
N ARG A 15 -6.27 12.13 -14.25
CA ARG A 15 -6.14 12.85 -15.54
C ARG A 15 -6.13 14.35 -15.36
N GLN A 16 -7.00 14.88 -14.51
CA GLN A 16 -7.14 16.32 -14.27
C GLN A 16 -5.92 16.89 -13.54
N HIS A 17 -5.44 16.19 -12.51
CA HIS A 17 -4.39 16.72 -11.64
C HIS A 17 -2.97 16.25 -11.97
N GLN A 18 -2.83 15.21 -12.81
CA GLN A 18 -1.53 14.63 -13.22
C GLN A 18 -0.54 14.41 -12.05
N PRO A 19 -0.96 13.76 -10.94
CA PRO A 19 -0.11 13.57 -9.78
C PRO A 19 1.07 12.64 -10.09
N LYS A 20 2.24 12.92 -9.50
CA LYS A 20 3.37 11.96 -9.47
C LYS A 20 3.20 10.89 -8.40
N LEU A 21 2.44 11.21 -7.34
CA LEU A 21 2.14 10.35 -6.21
C LEU A 21 0.64 10.39 -5.91
N LEU A 22 0.02 9.22 -5.89
CA LEU A 22 -1.38 9.03 -5.50
C LEU A 22 -1.43 8.21 -4.21
N ILE A 23 -2.08 8.76 -3.18
CA ILE A 23 -2.29 8.08 -1.90
C ILE A 23 -3.76 7.72 -1.79
N LEU A 24 -4.07 6.43 -1.86
CA LEU A 24 -5.41 5.89 -1.66
C LEU A 24 -5.51 5.39 -0.22
N ASN A 25 -6.21 6.16 0.61
CA ASN A 25 -6.42 5.81 2.01
C ASN A 25 -7.67 4.92 2.17
N ARG A 26 -7.61 3.98 3.12
CA ARG A 26 -8.72 3.07 3.47
C ARG A 26 -9.29 2.28 2.29
N VAL A 27 -8.40 1.71 1.47
CA VAL A 27 -8.80 0.83 0.34
C VAL A 27 -9.50 -0.47 0.80
N ASP A 28 -9.52 -0.75 2.11
CA ASP A 28 -10.38 -1.77 2.71
C ASP A 28 -11.87 -1.50 2.52
N ILE A 29 -12.29 -0.23 2.45
CA ILE A 29 -13.71 0.12 2.36
C ILE A 29 -14.30 -0.25 0.99
N PRO A 30 -13.75 0.19 -0.15
CA PRO A 30 -14.24 -0.26 -1.47
C PRO A 30 -14.19 -1.78 -1.63
N SER A 31 -13.15 -2.42 -1.10
CA SER A 31 -13.01 -3.87 -1.11
C SER A 31 -14.14 -4.58 -0.34
N ARG A 32 -14.61 -4.01 0.78
CA ARG A 32 -15.73 -4.58 1.55
C ARG A 32 -17.09 -4.32 0.90
N ILE A 33 -17.28 -3.16 0.29
CA ILE A 33 -18.56 -2.80 -0.35
C ILE A 33 -18.75 -3.57 -1.66
N HIS A 34 -17.70 -3.65 -2.49
CA HIS A 34 -17.80 -4.16 -3.86
C HIS A 34 -17.09 -5.50 -4.08
N GLY A 35 -16.12 -5.86 -3.23
CA GLY A 35 -15.28 -7.04 -3.42
C GLY A 35 -15.79 -8.32 -2.74
N ILE A 36 -16.82 -8.25 -1.89
CA ILE A 36 -17.36 -9.44 -1.19
C ILE A 36 -18.18 -10.31 -2.16
N GLU A 37 -19.10 -9.71 -2.91
CA GLU A 37 -20.01 -10.47 -3.79
C GLU A 37 -19.34 -10.92 -5.09
N LYS A 38 -18.41 -10.11 -5.63
CA LYS A 38 -17.74 -10.35 -6.92
C LYS A 38 -16.25 -10.03 -6.84
N PRO A 39 -15.47 -10.81 -6.07
CA PRO A 39 -14.05 -10.55 -5.82
C PRO A 39 -13.24 -10.50 -7.12
N GLU A 40 -13.48 -11.43 -8.05
CA GLU A 40 -12.77 -11.47 -9.34
C GLU A 40 -12.95 -10.18 -10.14
N LYS A 41 -14.20 -9.68 -10.20
CA LYS A 41 -14.53 -8.44 -10.87
C LYS A 41 -13.78 -7.28 -10.21
N TYR A 42 -13.90 -7.15 -8.89
CA TYR A 42 -13.20 -6.12 -8.11
C TYR A 42 -11.69 -6.10 -8.39
N PHE A 43 -11.02 -7.25 -8.28
CA PHE A 43 -9.57 -7.33 -8.50
C PHE A 43 -9.17 -7.07 -9.95
N THR A 44 -10.01 -7.43 -10.93
CA THR A 44 -9.76 -7.13 -12.34
C THR A 44 -9.76 -5.63 -12.61
N TYR A 45 -10.77 -4.90 -12.10
CA TYR A 45 -10.80 -3.43 -12.25
C TYR A 45 -9.63 -2.76 -11.54
N LEU A 46 -9.36 -3.18 -10.29
CA LEU A 46 -8.25 -2.66 -9.51
C LEU A 46 -6.90 -2.88 -10.22
N TRP A 47 -6.66 -4.08 -10.76
CA TRP A 47 -5.43 -4.37 -11.50
C TRP A 47 -5.28 -3.47 -12.73
N ASN A 48 -6.36 -3.32 -13.51
CA ASN A 48 -6.37 -2.48 -14.71
C ASN A 48 -6.10 -1.01 -14.37
N GLU A 49 -6.70 -0.51 -13.29
CA GLU A 49 -6.47 0.84 -12.79
C GLU A 49 -4.99 1.04 -12.39
N LEU A 50 -4.43 0.13 -11.59
CA LEU A 50 -3.03 0.22 -11.15
C LEU A 50 -2.06 0.18 -12.34
N LEU A 51 -2.33 -0.65 -13.34
CA LEU A 51 -1.58 -0.66 -14.60
C LEU A 51 -1.70 0.67 -15.36
N TRP A 52 -2.89 1.27 -15.37
CA TRP A 52 -3.13 2.56 -16.02
C TRP A 52 -2.35 3.69 -15.34
N PHE A 53 -2.32 3.72 -14.00
CA PHE A 53 -1.52 4.67 -13.21
C PHE A 53 -0.02 4.46 -13.44
N ARG A 54 0.45 3.21 -13.40
CA ARG A 54 1.84 2.85 -13.65
C ARG A 54 2.33 3.32 -15.01
N LYS A 55 1.55 3.11 -16.08
CA LYS A 55 1.90 3.54 -17.44
C LYS A 55 2.09 5.06 -17.58
N ARG A 56 1.56 5.85 -16.63
CA ARG A 56 1.66 7.31 -16.60
C ARG A 56 2.72 7.81 -15.62
N GLY A 57 3.51 6.90 -15.03
CA GLY A 57 4.54 7.26 -14.06
C GLY A 57 3.96 7.72 -12.72
N VAL A 58 2.71 7.37 -12.39
CA VAL A 58 2.10 7.67 -11.10
C VAL A 58 2.51 6.60 -10.10
N THR A 59 3.17 7.00 -9.01
CA THR A 59 3.43 6.13 -7.87
C THR A 59 2.17 6.02 -7.03
N VAL A 60 1.69 4.81 -6.76
CA VAL A 60 0.46 4.59 -5.99
C VAL A 60 0.78 3.98 -4.63
N VAL A 61 0.35 4.64 -3.55
CA VAL A 61 0.43 4.13 -2.18
C VAL A 61 -0.97 3.79 -1.71
N ARG A 62 -1.21 2.52 -1.39
CA ARG A 62 -2.52 2.01 -0.95
C ARG A 62 -2.44 1.65 0.53
N ILE A 63 -3.24 2.33 1.35
CA ILE A 63 -3.27 2.13 2.80
C ILE A 63 -4.55 1.38 3.16
N SER A 64 -4.40 0.28 3.91
CA SER A 64 -5.51 -0.60 4.26
C SER A 64 -5.31 -1.26 5.62
N THR A 65 -6.42 -1.66 6.24
CA THR A 65 -6.43 -2.50 7.45
C THR A 65 -7.10 -3.83 7.16
N TYR A 66 -6.29 -4.89 7.12
CA TYR A 66 -6.76 -6.25 6.85
C TYR A 66 -6.93 -7.02 8.16
N VAL A 67 -8.15 -7.52 8.37
CA VAL A 67 -8.49 -8.42 9.49
C VAL A 67 -8.44 -9.89 9.09
N ASN A 68 -8.62 -10.19 7.80
CA ASN A 68 -8.53 -11.54 7.26
C ASN A 68 -7.20 -11.73 6.49
N ARG A 69 -6.75 -12.98 6.38
CA ARG A 69 -5.52 -13.33 5.66
C ARG A 69 -5.69 -13.25 4.14
N GLU A 70 -6.87 -13.61 3.64
CA GLU A 70 -7.14 -13.73 2.21
C GLU A 70 -7.10 -12.37 1.49
N SER A 71 -7.83 -11.36 1.99
CA SER A 71 -7.81 -10.01 1.42
C SER A 71 -6.43 -9.37 1.54
N TYR A 72 -5.68 -9.67 2.60
CA TYR A 72 -4.28 -9.28 2.69
C TYR A 72 -3.44 -9.91 1.57
N LEU A 73 -3.55 -11.23 1.36
CA LEU A 73 -2.77 -11.93 0.34
C LEU A 73 -3.09 -11.38 -1.05
N GLN A 74 -4.36 -11.24 -1.40
CA GLN A 74 -4.80 -10.71 -2.71
C GLN A 74 -4.31 -9.29 -2.97
N ASN A 75 -4.37 -8.39 -1.97
CA ASN A 75 -3.86 -7.03 -2.16
C ASN A 75 -2.33 -6.96 -2.16
N SER A 76 -1.66 -7.84 -1.39
CA SER A 76 -0.20 -7.92 -1.37
C SER A 76 0.36 -8.49 -2.68
N SER A 77 -0.34 -9.40 -3.35
CA SER A 77 0.12 -10.04 -4.59
C SER A 77 0.07 -9.11 -5.80
N ILE A 78 -0.73 -8.06 -5.76
CA ILE A 78 -0.80 -7.04 -6.82
C ILE A 78 0.09 -5.82 -6.52
N SER A 79 0.82 -5.84 -5.40
CA SER A 79 1.65 -4.73 -4.95
C SER A 79 3.12 -5.02 -5.21
N GLU A 80 3.87 -4.06 -5.78
CA GLU A 80 5.30 -4.23 -6.02
C GLU A 80 6.13 -4.21 -4.72
N THR A 81 5.67 -3.44 -3.75
CA THR A 81 6.26 -3.30 -2.41
C THR A 81 5.14 -3.28 -1.40
N VAL A 82 5.32 -4.02 -0.31
CA VAL A 82 4.37 -4.08 0.79
C VAL A 82 5.07 -3.68 2.08
N VAL A 83 4.44 -2.73 2.77
CA VAL A 83 4.80 -2.32 4.13
C VAL A 83 3.69 -2.79 5.05
N ARG A 84 4.00 -3.73 5.94
CA ARG A 84 3.05 -4.22 6.93
C ARG A 84 3.47 -3.77 8.32
N LEU A 85 2.60 -2.97 8.92
CA LEU A 85 2.67 -2.64 10.34
C LEU A 85 1.99 -3.76 11.13
N PHE A 86 2.72 -4.36 12.06
CA PHE A 86 2.20 -5.42 12.91
C PHE A 86 2.44 -5.06 14.38
N LYS A 87 1.36 -5.04 15.15
CA LYS A 87 1.39 -4.88 16.61
C LYS A 87 0.72 -6.10 17.22
N THR A 88 1.42 -6.82 18.09
CA THR A 88 0.82 -7.93 18.84
C THR A 88 0.46 -7.46 20.23
N LEU A 89 -0.49 -8.12 20.87
CA LEU A 89 -0.80 -7.86 22.29
C LEU A 89 0.33 -8.36 23.23
N ARG A 90 1.19 -9.27 22.75
CA ARG A 90 2.27 -9.88 23.53
C ARG A 90 3.60 -9.13 23.44
N GLU A 91 3.81 -8.40 22.35
CA GLU A 91 4.99 -7.56 22.13
C GLU A 91 4.53 -6.13 21.89
N PRO A 92 4.78 -5.19 22.81
CA PRO A 92 4.31 -3.81 22.70
C PRO A 92 4.97 -3.04 21.54
N ASN A 93 6.09 -3.55 21.04
CA ASN A 93 6.89 -2.90 20.01
C ASN A 93 6.26 -3.08 18.63
N LEU A 94 6.11 -1.97 17.92
CA LEU A 94 5.69 -1.95 16.52
C LEU A 94 6.74 -2.65 15.65
N LYS A 95 6.34 -3.67 14.89
CA LYS A 95 7.19 -4.30 13.87
C LYS A 95 6.76 -3.84 12.49
N ILE A 96 7.73 -3.47 11.65
CA ILE A 96 7.50 -3.14 10.25
C ILE A 96 8.11 -4.23 9.39
N TYR A 97 7.25 -4.93 8.64
CA TYR A 97 7.68 -5.90 7.64
C TYR A 97 7.67 -5.21 6.28
N LEU A 98 8.82 -5.21 5.61
CA LEU A 98 8.98 -4.66 4.26
C LEU A 98 9.39 -5.79 3.32
N TRP A 99 8.62 -6.02 2.28
CA TRP A 99 9.06 -6.90 1.19
C TRP A 99 8.59 -6.37 -0.16
N SER A 100 9.28 -6.83 -1.19
CA SER A 100 8.99 -6.56 -2.59
C SER A 100 9.14 -7.86 -3.34
N GLU A 101 8.37 -8.08 -4.41
CA GLU A 101 8.46 -9.31 -5.22
C GLU A 101 9.90 -9.65 -5.66
N ARG A 102 10.76 -8.64 -5.76
CA ARG A 102 12.14 -8.78 -6.26
C ARG A 102 13.22 -8.82 -5.18
N LYS A 103 12.85 -8.82 -3.88
CA LYS A 103 13.83 -8.71 -2.77
C LYS A 103 13.45 -9.61 -1.59
N THR A 104 14.47 -10.08 -0.88
CA THR A 104 14.28 -10.79 0.39
C THR A 104 13.52 -9.90 1.38
N PRO A 105 12.47 -10.43 2.06
CA PRO A 105 11.76 -9.69 3.08
C PRO A 105 12.72 -9.17 4.16
N LYS A 106 12.59 -7.90 4.51
CA LYS A 106 13.31 -7.27 5.60
C LYS A 106 12.34 -6.96 6.73
N ILE A 107 12.74 -7.32 7.94
CA ILE A 107 12.04 -6.92 9.16
C ILE A 107 12.80 -5.72 9.71
N ILE A 108 12.13 -4.58 9.77
CA ILE A 108 12.65 -3.37 10.40
C ILE A 108 12.09 -3.36 11.81
N ASP A 109 12.98 -3.53 12.78
CA ASP A 109 12.63 -3.41 14.19
C ASP A 109 12.47 -1.93 14.59
N PHE A 110 11.93 -1.71 15.79
CA PHE A 110 11.71 -0.37 16.30
C PHE A 110 13.02 0.41 16.54
N GLN A 111 14.14 -0.26 16.83
CA GLN A 111 15.42 0.42 17.08
C GLN A 111 15.99 0.99 15.78
N VAL A 112 15.96 0.23 14.70
CA VAL A 112 16.34 0.67 13.36
C VAL A 112 15.41 1.79 12.89
N LEU A 113 14.10 1.65 13.13
CA LEU A 113 13.13 2.69 12.79
C LEU A 113 13.42 4.00 13.54
N SER A 114 13.63 3.93 14.85
CA SER A 114 13.96 5.10 15.69
C SER A 114 15.21 5.78 15.17
N LYS A 115 16.26 5.00 14.86
CA LYS A 115 17.49 5.55 14.29
C LYS A 115 17.23 6.24 12.95
N CYS A 116 16.47 5.65 12.04
CA CYS A 116 16.14 6.28 10.77
C CYS A 116 15.31 7.56 10.94
N LEU A 117 14.40 7.59 11.92
CA LEU A 117 13.63 8.79 12.26
C LEU A 117 14.55 9.88 12.82
N ASP A 118 15.48 9.52 13.70
CA ASP A 118 16.47 10.45 14.23
C ASP A 118 17.38 10.98 13.12
N GLU A 119 17.82 10.14 12.17
CA GLU A 119 18.59 10.55 11.00
C GLU A 119 17.80 11.51 10.09
N PHE A 120 16.50 11.26 9.90
CA PHE A 120 15.63 12.11 9.08
C PHE A 120 15.31 13.46 9.75
N VAL A 121 15.06 13.45 11.05
CA VAL A 121 14.66 14.65 11.83
C VAL A 121 15.87 15.52 12.16
N TYR A 122 17.01 14.90 12.50
CA TYR A 122 18.21 15.62 12.93
C TYR A 122 19.30 15.70 11.83
N GLY A 123 19.07 15.11 10.65
CA GLY A 123 19.95 15.25 9.49
C GLY A 123 21.32 14.59 9.62
N VAL A 124 21.56 13.78 10.65
CA VAL A 124 22.86 13.14 10.87
C VAL A 124 22.90 11.81 10.12
N CYS A 125 23.11 11.83 8.80
CA CYS A 125 23.47 10.61 8.08
C CYS A 125 24.83 10.12 8.60
N SER A 126 24.80 9.13 9.49
CA SER A 126 26.02 8.40 9.87
C SER A 126 26.46 7.55 8.67
N GLU A 127 27.29 8.13 7.80
CA GLU A 127 28.04 7.41 6.79
C GLU A 127 28.83 6.29 7.47
N LYS A 128 28.30 5.07 7.40
CA LYS A 128 29.11 3.90 7.70
C LYS A 128 30.00 3.65 6.48
N LYS A 129 31.28 4.02 6.61
CA LYS A 129 32.40 3.45 5.86
C LYS A 129 32.46 1.94 6.02
#